data_AF-A0A0D8HCM9-F1
#
_entry.id   AF-A0A0D8HCM9-F1
#
_cell.length_a   1.000
_cell.length_b   1.000
_cell.length_c   1.000
_cell.angle_alpha   90.00
_cell.angle_beta   90.00
_cell.angle_gamma   90.00
#
_symmetry.space_group_name_H-M   'P 1'
#
loop_
_entity.id
_entity.type
_entity.pdbx_description
1 polymer ?
#
loop_
_entity_poly.entity_id
_entity_poly.type
_entity_poly.pdbx_seq_one_letter_code
_entity_poly.pdbx_strand_id
1 'polypeptide(L)'
;MTRSLRGVRPDKQGTANVNHLSPCAADSLVIFGITGDLAKKMTFQALYQLELAGELNVPIIGVAEEDWSVDHLRSSVLAALKSGDEVVDKGIFDRLAKRFRYVQGDFNNPATYQALAKDLQRSSHSLYYLEIPPGLFAPVVASLDEADLLQGARVMIEKRHFGFNGG
;
A
#
# COMPACT_ATOMS: atom_id res chain seq x y z
N MET A 1 -16.52 -16.98 52.20
CA MET A 1 -16.11 -15.96 51.21
C MET A 1 -16.14 -16.62 49.84
N THR A 2 -17.17 -16.30 49.07
CA THR A 2 -17.58 -17.03 47.86
C THR A 2 -17.08 -16.27 46.64
N ARG A 3 -16.41 -16.95 45.69
CA ARG A 3 -16.31 -16.45 44.31
C ARG A 3 -16.63 -17.57 43.34
N SER A 4 -17.86 -17.51 42.85
CA SER A 4 -18.45 -18.39 41.86
C SER A 4 -17.70 -18.32 40.53
N LEU A 5 -17.26 -19.48 40.04
CA LEU A 5 -16.76 -19.67 38.68
C LEU A 5 -17.96 -19.63 37.74
N ARG A 6 -18.10 -18.56 36.94
CA ARG A 6 -19.10 -18.54 35.86
C ARG A 6 -18.67 -19.52 34.77
N GLY A 7 -19.35 -20.65 34.71
CA GLY A 7 -19.26 -21.59 33.60
C GLY A 7 -19.75 -20.96 32.30
N VAL A 8 -18.96 -21.13 31.24
CA VAL A 8 -19.37 -20.91 29.86
C VAL A 8 -20.47 -21.91 29.54
N ARG A 9 -21.65 -21.43 29.12
CA ARG A 9 -22.70 -22.28 28.56
C ARG A 9 -22.39 -22.55 27.10
N PRO A 10 -22.55 -23.79 26.59
CA PRO A 10 -22.39 -24.05 25.17
C PRO A 10 -23.57 -23.45 24.39
N ASP A 11 -23.27 -22.84 23.25
CA ASP A 11 -24.29 -22.53 22.25
C ASP A 11 -24.66 -23.81 21.47
N LYS A 12 -25.91 -23.91 21.02
CA LYS A 12 -26.50 -25.11 20.43
C LYS A 12 -26.17 -25.32 18.94
N GLN A 13 -25.06 -24.77 18.46
CA GLN A 13 -24.60 -25.00 17.08
C GLN A 13 -23.09 -25.20 17.09
N GLY A 14 -22.66 -26.43 16.77
CA GLY A 14 -21.27 -26.86 16.79
C GLY A 14 -20.44 -26.29 15.65
N THR A 15 -20.23 -24.98 15.66
CA THR A 15 -19.26 -24.32 14.77
C THR A 15 -18.10 -23.81 15.61
N ALA A 16 -16.89 -24.28 15.31
CA ALA A 16 -15.67 -23.74 15.88
C ALA A 16 -15.66 -22.22 15.72
N ASN A 17 -15.54 -21.49 16.83
CA ASN A 17 -15.41 -20.05 16.82
C ASN A 17 -13.99 -19.71 16.34
N VAL A 18 -13.81 -19.70 15.02
CA VAL A 18 -12.74 -18.93 14.41
C VAL A 18 -13.09 -17.47 14.66
N ASN A 19 -12.48 -16.86 15.68
CA ASN A 19 -12.47 -15.42 15.83
C ASN A 19 -12.00 -14.83 14.49
N HIS A 20 -12.96 -14.37 13.68
CA HIS A 20 -12.69 -13.59 12.50
C HIS A 20 -12.07 -12.30 13.03
N LEU A 21 -10.73 -12.22 13.02
CA LEU A 21 -10.04 -10.94 13.13
C LEU A 21 -10.63 -10.09 12.01
N SER A 22 -11.55 -9.19 12.33
CA SER A 22 -11.97 -8.16 11.39
C SER A 22 -10.68 -7.56 10.85
N PRO A 23 -10.41 -7.62 9.53
CA PRO A 23 -9.18 -7.06 9.01
C PRO A 23 -9.17 -5.60 9.41
N CYS A 24 -8.18 -5.17 10.20
CA CYS A 24 -8.07 -3.76 10.52
C CYS A 24 -7.90 -3.01 9.19
N ALA A 25 -8.68 -1.95 8.99
CA ALA A 25 -8.53 -1.10 7.82
C ALA A 25 -7.09 -0.57 7.77
N ALA A 26 -6.49 -0.55 6.58
CA ALA A 26 -5.16 0.02 6.46
C ALA A 26 -5.22 1.51 6.83
N ASP A 27 -4.17 2.03 7.47
CA ASP A 27 -4.03 3.45 7.82
C ASP A 27 -2.96 4.16 6.99
N SER A 28 -2.25 3.43 6.14
CA SER A 28 -1.39 3.95 5.07
C SER A 28 -1.33 2.97 3.89
N LEU A 29 -1.07 3.51 2.70
CA LEU A 29 -0.75 2.73 1.50
C LEU A 29 0.66 3.10 1.04
N VAL A 30 1.54 2.11 0.96
CA VAL A 30 2.92 2.28 0.48
C VAL A 30 3.05 1.52 -0.83
N ILE A 31 3.51 2.19 -1.88
CA ILE A 31 3.63 1.59 -3.21
C ILE A 31 5.10 1.65 -3.64
N PHE A 32 5.73 0.48 -3.70
CA PHE A 32 7.07 0.33 -4.24
C PHE A 32 7.00 0.26 -5.76
N GLY A 33 7.84 1.03 -6.45
CA GLY A 33 7.84 1.12 -7.91
C GLY A 33 6.80 2.09 -8.48
N ILE A 34 6.41 3.11 -7.71
CA ILE A 34 5.36 4.09 -8.06
C ILE A 34 5.63 4.85 -9.37
N THR A 35 6.88 4.91 -9.81
CA THR A 35 7.33 5.58 -11.04
C THR A 35 7.21 4.69 -12.28
N GLY A 36 6.94 3.39 -12.08
CA GLY A 36 6.93 2.36 -13.11
C GLY A 36 5.70 2.40 -14.03
N ASP A 37 5.76 1.55 -15.06
CA ASP A 37 4.72 1.49 -16.09
C ASP A 37 3.37 1.02 -15.55
N LEU A 38 3.34 0.09 -14.60
CA LEU A 38 2.09 -0.40 -14.04
C LEU A 38 1.35 0.72 -13.31
N ALA A 39 2.08 1.50 -12.50
CA ALA A 39 1.54 2.65 -11.80
C ALA A 39 0.85 3.63 -12.76
N LYS A 40 1.53 3.95 -13.87
CA LYS A 40 1.01 4.84 -14.93
C LYS A 40 -0.18 4.25 -15.67
N LYS A 41 -0.19 2.95 -15.93
CA LYS A 41 -1.24 2.28 -16.73
C LYS A 41 -2.50 1.99 -15.93
N MET A 42 -2.38 1.67 -14.64
CA MET A 42 -3.50 1.13 -13.85
C MET A 42 -3.61 1.74 -12.46
N THR A 43 -2.51 1.79 -11.69
CA THR A 43 -2.59 2.15 -10.26
C THR A 43 -3.10 3.57 -10.07
N PHE A 44 -2.61 4.53 -10.84
CA PHE A 44 -3.08 5.91 -10.72
C PHE A 44 -4.56 6.06 -11.04
N GLN A 45 -5.05 5.36 -12.07
CA GLN A 45 -6.47 5.34 -12.40
C GLN A 45 -7.29 4.72 -11.26
N ALA A 46 -6.84 3.59 -10.70
CA ALA A 46 -7.51 2.95 -9.58
C ALA A 46 -7.58 3.85 -8.33
N LEU A 47 -6.48 4.53 -7.99
CA LEU A 47 -6.43 5.48 -6.88
C LEU A 47 -7.37 6.68 -7.09
N TYR A 48 -7.47 7.17 -8.33
CA TYR A 48 -8.42 8.23 -8.67
C TYR A 48 -9.87 7.78 -8.53
N GLN A 49 -10.21 6.57 -8.98
CA GLN A 49 -11.56 6.01 -8.80
C GLN A 49 -11.90 5.83 -7.31
N LEU A 50 -10.95 5.39 -6.48
CA LEU A 50 -11.14 5.29 -5.03
C LEU A 50 -11.33 6.67 -4.37
N GLU A 51 -10.62 7.70 -4.83
CA GLU A 51 -10.82 9.08 -4.36
C GLU A 51 -12.17 9.65 -4.81
N LEU A 52 -12.60 9.32 -6.02
CA LEU A 52 -13.90 9.70 -6.58
C LEU A 52 -15.05 9.06 -5.77
N ALA A 53 -14.90 7.79 -5.40
CA ALA A 53 -15.86 7.06 -4.56
C ALA A 53 -15.82 7.46 -3.07
N GLY A 54 -14.82 8.22 -2.63
CA GLY A 54 -14.63 8.58 -1.22
C GLY A 54 -14.12 7.43 -0.34
N GLU A 55 -13.61 6.36 -0.95
CA GLU A 55 -13.11 5.17 -0.25
C GLU A 55 -11.63 5.29 0.11
N LEU A 56 -10.87 6.14 -0.60
CA LEU A 56 -9.48 6.42 -0.27
C LEU A 56 -9.38 7.42 0.89
N ASN A 57 -8.95 6.95 2.07
CA ASN A 57 -8.90 7.77 3.29
C ASN A 57 -7.52 7.83 3.95
N VAL A 58 -6.51 7.24 3.32
CA VAL A 58 -5.16 7.09 3.87
C VAL A 58 -4.13 7.91 3.08
N PRO A 59 -2.97 8.26 3.68
CA PRO A 59 -1.82 8.75 2.92
C PRO A 59 -1.29 7.67 1.96
N ILE A 60 -0.73 8.12 0.84
CA ILE A 60 -0.06 7.26 -0.14
C ILE A 60 1.41 7.63 -0.18
N ILE A 61 2.29 6.67 0.14
CA ILE A 61 3.74 6.85 0.09
C ILE A 61 4.25 6.09 -1.12
N GLY A 62 4.70 6.82 -2.13
CA GLY A 62 5.41 6.23 -3.26
C GLY A 62 6.89 6.03 -2.92
N VAL A 63 7.44 4.87 -3.23
CA VAL A 63 8.88 4.57 -3.05
C VAL A 63 9.48 4.17 -4.39
N ALA A 64 10.53 4.86 -4.83
CA ALA A 64 11.28 4.49 -6.02
C ALA A 64 12.70 5.10 -6.04
N GLU A 65 13.54 4.61 -6.96
CA GLU A 65 14.93 5.04 -7.08
C GLU A 65 15.07 6.41 -7.74
N GLU A 66 14.14 6.77 -8.65
CA GLU A 66 14.23 8.01 -9.40
C GLU A 66 14.21 9.25 -8.51
N ASP A 67 15.07 10.21 -8.82
CA ASP A 67 15.16 11.50 -8.11
C ASP A 67 14.00 12.42 -8.51
N TRP A 68 12.83 12.16 -7.93
CA TRP A 68 11.61 12.93 -8.13
C TRP A 68 11.26 13.73 -6.88
N SER A 69 10.78 14.95 -7.08
CA SER A 69 10.00 15.63 -6.06
C SER A 69 8.58 15.06 -6.01
N VAL A 70 7.90 15.25 -4.87
CA VAL A 70 6.47 14.87 -4.76
C VAL A 70 5.60 15.62 -5.78
N ASP A 71 5.99 16.84 -6.18
CA ASP A 71 5.28 17.60 -7.20
C ASP A 71 5.47 16.98 -8.59
N HIS A 72 6.65 16.45 -8.88
CA HIS A 72 6.88 15.69 -10.10
C HIS A 72 6.02 14.41 -10.13
N LEU A 73 5.95 13.68 -9.02
CA LEU A 73 5.03 12.54 -8.89
C LEU A 73 3.58 12.95 -9.18
N ARG A 74 3.10 14.05 -8.56
CA ARG A 74 1.74 14.57 -8.79
C ARG A 74 1.50 14.92 -10.27
N SER A 75 2.47 15.56 -10.93
CA SER A 75 2.39 15.85 -12.36
C SER A 75 2.34 14.58 -13.20
N SER A 76 3.11 13.55 -12.86
CA SER A 76 3.08 12.25 -13.54
C SER A 76 1.73 11.55 -13.35
N VAL A 77 1.14 11.61 -12.16
CA VAL A 77 -0.20 11.07 -11.89
C VAL A 77 -1.24 11.78 -12.77
N LEU A 78 -1.22 13.12 -12.82
CA LEU A 78 -2.14 13.89 -13.64
C LEU A 78 -2.00 13.54 -15.13
N ALA A 79 -0.77 13.42 -15.62
CA ALA A 79 -0.49 13.07 -17.01
C ALA A 79 -1.04 11.68 -17.35
N ALA A 80 -0.84 10.70 -16.47
CA ALA A 80 -1.37 9.34 -16.63
C ALA A 80 -2.91 9.34 -16.68
N LEU A 81 -3.57 10.03 -15.74
CA LEU A 81 -5.03 10.13 -15.71
C LEU A 81 -5.59 10.78 -16.99
N LYS A 82 -4.94 11.83 -17.49
CA LYS A 82 -5.33 12.51 -18.74
C LYS A 82 -5.07 11.69 -20.01
N SER A 83 -4.25 10.65 -19.92
CA SER A 83 -3.99 9.75 -21.05
C SER A 83 -5.08 8.68 -21.22
N GLY A 84 -5.94 8.50 -20.21
CA GLY A 84 -7.13 7.66 -20.32
C GLY A 84 -8.30 8.38 -21.00
N ASP A 85 -9.39 7.66 -21.21
CA ASP A 85 -10.58 8.15 -21.91
C ASP A 85 -11.50 9.03 -21.02
N GLU A 86 -11.25 9.08 -19.71
CA GLU A 86 -12.09 9.79 -18.75
C GLU A 86 -11.63 11.23 -18.50
N VAL A 87 -12.60 12.14 -18.32
CA VAL A 87 -12.32 13.52 -17.93
C VAL A 87 -11.90 13.57 -16.45
N VAL A 88 -10.71 14.11 -16.20
CA VAL A 88 -10.20 14.31 -14.84
C VAL A 88 -10.84 15.53 -14.20
N ASP A 89 -11.61 15.32 -13.12
CA ASP A 89 -12.13 16.39 -12.29
C ASP A 89 -11.02 16.98 -11.43
N LYS A 90 -10.86 18.31 -11.51
CA LYS A 90 -9.80 19.03 -10.82
C LYS A 90 -9.93 18.91 -9.29
N GLY A 91 -11.14 19.00 -8.75
CA GLY A 91 -11.39 18.92 -7.32
C GLY A 91 -11.07 17.54 -6.75
N ILE A 92 -11.42 16.47 -7.47
CA ILE A 92 -11.05 15.09 -7.12
C ILE A 92 -9.52 14.93 -7.15
N PHE A 93 -8.89 15.34 -8.26
CA PHE A 93 -7.44 15.25 -8.40
C PHE A 93 -6.69 16.04 -7.32
N ASP A 94 -7.11 17.27 -7.00
CA ASP A 94 -6.46 18.09 -5.98
C ASP A 94 -6.50 17.43 -4.59
N ARG A 95 -7.57 16.68 -4.28
CA ARG A 95 -7.63 15.90 -3.03
C ARG A 95 -6.70 14.70 -3.06
N LEU A 96 -6.73 13.91 -4.15
CA LEU A 96 -5.82 12.78 -4.35
C LEU A 96 -4.35 13.23 -4.25
N ALA A 97 -3.99 14.32 -4.93
CA ALA A 97 -2.64 14.87 -4.98
C ALA A 97 -2.07 15.20 -3.59
N LYS A 98 -2.92 15.67 -2.66
CA LYS A 98 -2.52 15.99 -1.29
C LYS A 98 -2.18 14.76 -0.44
N ARG A 99 -2.59 13.57 -0.86
CA ARG A 99 -2.30 12.32 -0.14
C ARG A 99 -0.91 11.78 -0.44
N PHE A 100 -0.36 12.13 -1.60
CA PHE A 100 0.94 11.64 -2.03
C PHE A 100 2.08 12.23 -1.21
N ARG A 101 2.95 11.32 -0.79
CA ARG A 101 4.32 11.52 -0.30
C ARG A 101 5.25 10.70 -1.17
N TYR A 102 6.53 11.01 -1.12
CA TYR A 102 7.54 10.30 -1.92
C TYR A 102 8.80 10.08 -1.11
N VAL A 103 9.28 8.83 -1.14
CA VAL A 103 10.57 8.42 -0.59
C VAL A 103 11.43 7.98 -1.75
N GLN A 104 12.49 8.74 -1.99
CA GLN A 104 13.51 8.41 -2.98
C GLN A 104 14.55 7.47 -2.36
N GLY A 105 14.89 6.38 -3.04
CA GLY A 105 16.05 5.57 -2.69
C GLY A 105 16.03 4.14 -3.23
N ASP A 106 17.19 3.50 -3.14
CA ASP A 106 17.43 2.11 -3.53
C ASP A 106 16.73 1.14 -2.56
N PHE A 107 16.06 0.14 -3.10
CA PHE A 107 15.33 -0.88 -2.35
C PHE A 107 16.26 -1.80 -1.54
N ASN A 108 17.55 -1.86 -1.84
CA ASN A 108 18.55 -2.61 -1.08
C ASN A 108 19.26 -1.75 -0.03
N ASN A 109 18.95 -0.46 0.05
CA ASN A 109 19.60 0.46 0.98
C ASN A 109 18.75 0.65 2.25
N PRO A 110 19.27 0.31 3.45
CA PRO A 110 18.56 0.51 4.72
C PRO A 110 18.11 1.97 4.96
N ALA A 111 18.82 2.96 4.40
CA ALA A 111 18.45 4.36 4.53
C ALA A 111 17.08 4.68 3.91
N THR A 112 16.67 3.96 2.87
CA THR A 112 15.34 4.08 2.25
C THR A 112 14.24 3.73 3.25
N TYR A 113 14.44 2.65 4.00
CA TYR A 113 13.46 2.17 4.98
C TYR A 113 13.43 3.04 6.23
N GLN A 114 14.57 3.62 6.63
CA GLN A 114 14.61 4.64 7.69
C GLN A 114 13.87 5.92 7.29
N ALA A 115 13.96 6.33 6.02
CA ALA A 115 13.19 7.45 5.49
C ALA A 115 11.69 7.11 5.45
N LEU A 116 11.33 5.93 4.97
CA LEU A 116 9.96 5.43 4.97
C LEU A 116 9.35 5.40 6.39
N ALA A 117 10.10 4.91 7.38
CA ALA A 117 9.66 4.90 8.78
C ALA A 117 9.32 6.30 9.31
N LYS A 118 10.03 7.35 8.88
CA LYS A 118 9.73 8.74 9.27
C LYS A 118 8.38 9.22 8.72
N ASP A 119 8.02 8.82 7.50
CA ASP A 119 6.71 9.13 6.92
C ASP A 119 5.58 8.28 7.53
N LEU A 120 5.90 7.07 8.00
CA LEU A 120 4.94 6.12 8.58
C LEU A 120 4.72 6.27 10.08
N GLN A 121 5.35 7.22 10.80
CA GLN A 121 5.36 7.31 12.28
C GLN A 121 4.00 7.17 13.03
N ARG A 122 2.86 7.34 12.35
CA ARG A 122 1.51 7.17 12.93
C ARG A 122 0.72 5.99 12.38
N SER A 123 1.31 5.21 11.48
CA SER A 123 0.71 4.04 10.84
C SER A 123 1.04 2.78 11.65
N SER A 124 0.01 2.00 11.96
CA SER A 124 0.10 0.69 12.62
C SER A 124 -0.35 -0.45 11.70
N HIS A 125 -1.02 -0.13 10.59
CA HIS A 125 -1.60 -1.09 9.66
C HIS A 125 -1.31 -0.69 8.21
N SER A 126 -0.02 -0.58 7.86
CA SER A 126 0.40 -0.26 6.50
C SER A 126 0.02 -1.38 5.52
N LEU A 127 -0.46 -1.00 4.33
CA LEU A 127 -0.55 -1.89 3.18
C LEU A 127 0.62 -1.59 2.23
N TYR A 128 1.51 -2.55 2.06
CA TYR A 128 2.62 -2.48 1.10
C TYR A 128 2.20 -3.12 -0.22
N TYR A 129 2.18 -2.34 -1.30
CA TYR A 129 1.96 -2.84 -2.66
C TYR A 129 3.27 -2.85 -3.43
N LEU A 130 3.70 -4.03 -3.87
CA LEU A 130 4.96 -4.24 -4.56
C LEU A 130 4.74 -4.32 -6.07
N GLU A 131 4.91 -3.21 -6.78
CA GLU A 131 4.84 -3.11 -8.25
C GLU A 131 6.22 -3.24 -8.95
N ILE A 132 7.18 -3.82 -8.23
CA ILE A 132 8.59 -3.95 -8.61
C ILE A 132 8.88 -5.29 -9.32
N PRO A 133 10.07 -5.46 -9.94
CA PRO A 133 10.50 -6.75 -10.46
C PRO A 133 10.45 -7.89 -9.41
N PRO A 134 10.07 -9.13 -9.79
CA PRO A 134 9.90 -10.22 -8.83
C PRO A 134 11.14 -10.56 -8.00
N GLY A 135 12.35 -10.36 -8.54
CA GLY A 135 13.60 -10.57 -7.83
C GLY A 135 13.79 -9.65 -6.63
N LEU A 136 13.05 -8.55 -6.54
CA LEU A 136 13.14 -7.56 -5.46
C LEU A 136 12.09 -7.77 -4.36
N PHE A 137 11.13 -8.68 -4.52
CA PHE A 137 10.10 -8.90 -3.51
C PHE A 137 10.68 -9.37 -2.17
N ALA A 138 11.52 -10.42 -2.18
CA ALA A 138 12.10 -10.95 -0.95
C ALA A 138 13.07 -9.94 -0.28
N PRO A 139 13.99 -9.27 -1.01
CA PRO A 139 14.81 -8.20 -0.44
C PRO A 139 13.98 -7.08 0.23
N VAL A 140 12.94 -6.58 -0.45
CA VAL A 140 12.11 -5.50 0.11
C VAL A 140 11.39 -5.94 1.37
N VAL A 141 10.80 -7.14 1.38
CA VAL A 141 10.12 -7.66 2.57
C VAL A 141 11.11 -7.87 3.72
N ALA A 142 12.32 -8.37 3.45
CA ALA A 142 13.35 -8.52 4.47
C ALA A 142 13.77 -7.17 5.06
N SER A 143 14.01 -6.15 4.23
CA SER A 143 14.38 -4.82 4.72
C SER A 143 13.25 -4.10 5.46
N LEU A 144 11.98 -4.37 5.11
CA LEU A 144 10.83 -3.92 5.90
C LEU A 144 10.80 -4.57 7.29
N ASP A 145 11.14 -5.87 7.39
CA ASP A 145 11.22 -6.58 8.66
C ASP A 145 12.36 -6.04 9.54
N GLU A 146 13.55 -5.86 8.96
CA GLU A 146 14.72 -5.28 9.64
C GLU A 146 14.50 -3.86 10.17
N ALA A 147 13.57 -3.11 9.55
CA ALA A 147 13.19 -1.77 9.95
C ALA A 147 11.99 -1.74 10.91
N ASP A 148 11.51 -2.89 11.40
CA ASP A 148 10.31 -3.05 12.24
C ASP A 148 9.01 -2.52 11.59
N LEU A 149 8.95 -2.52 10.25
CA LEU A 149 7.83 -1.94 9.47
C LEU A 149 6.75 -2.96 9.08
N LEU A 150 6.90 -4.25 9.42
CA LEU A 150 5.91 -5.29 9.08
C LEU A 150 4.88 -5.56 10.17
N GLN A 151 5.04 -5.02 11.38
CA GLN A 151 4.10 -5.30 12.47
C GLN A 151 2.70 -4.78 12.14
N GLY A 152 1.72 -5.69 12.11
CA GLY A 152 0.32 -5.35 11.79
C GLY A 152 0.07 -4.97 10.33
N ALA A 153 1.09 -5.04 9.48
CA ALA A 153 1.04 -4.68 8.08
C ALA A 153 0.59 -5.84 7.19
N ARG A 154 0.28 -5.52 5.93
CA ARG A 154 0.01 -6.50 4.87
C ARG A 154 0.87 -6.20 3.67
N VAL A 155 1.32 -7.25 2.98
CA VAL A 155 2.07 -7.14 1.73
C VAL A 155 1.22 -7.71 0.60
N MET A 156 0.94 -6.89 -0.39
CA MET A 156 0.30 -7.24 -1.65
C MET A 156 1.37 -7.23 -2.74
N ILE A 157 1.48 -8.33 -3.47
CA ILE A 157 2.47 -8.49 -4.53
C ILE A 157 1.74 -8.47 -5.86
N GLU A 158 2.17 -7.63 -6.79
CA GLU A 158 1.62 -7.67 -8.12
C GLU A 158 2.06 -8.93 -8.87
N LYS A 159 1.10 -9.63 -9.46
CA LYS A 159 1.38 -10.73 -10.39
C LYS A 159 1.70 -10.17 -11.77
N ARG A 160 2.97 -9.91 -12.05
CA ARG A 160 3.43 -9.70 -13.43
C ARG A 160 3.26 -11.01 -14.21
N HIS A 161 2.67 -10.95 -15.41
CA HIS A 161 2.58 -12.12 -16.28
C HIS A 161 4.00 -12.61 -16.59
N PHE A 162 4.35 -13.82 -16.14
CA PHE A 162 5.50 -14.54 -16.65
C PHE A 162 5.19 -14.92 -18.10
N GLY A 163 5.82 -14.25 -19.06
CA GLY A 163 5.88 -14.77 -20.42
C GLY A 163 6.65 -16.08 -20.39
N PHE A 164 5.96 -17.21 -20.44
CA PHE A 164 6.58 -18.48 -20.79
C PHE A 164 7.01 -18.39 -22.26
N ASN A 165 8.26 -18.01 -22.52
CA ASN A 165 8.91 -18.43 -23.75
C ASN A 165 9.33 -19.89 -23.56
N GLY A 166 8.35 -20.79 -23.73
CA GLY A 166 8.63 -22.20 -23.92
C GLY A 166 9.12 -22.41 -25.35
N GLY A 167 10.37 -22.88 -25.46
CA GLY A 167 10.96 -23.71 -26.54
C GLY A 167 10.57 -23.42 -27.98
#